data_AF-A0A562SJ23-F1
#
_entry.id   AF-A0A562SJ23-F1
#
_cell.length_a   1.000
_cell.length_b   1.000
_cell.length_c   1.000
_cell.angle_alpha   90.00
_cell.angle_beta   90.00
_cell.angle_gamma   90.00
#
_symmetry.space_group_name_H-M   'P 1'
#
loop_
_entity.id
_entity.type
_entity.pdbx_description
1 polymer ?
#
loop_
_entity_poly.entity_id
_entity_poly.type
_entity_poly.pdbx_seq_one_letter_code
_entity_poly.pdbx_strand_id
1 'polypeptide(L)'
;MDMSGEYRIPAPRETVWEALNDPDILRECIPGCESLEMTSPTEMTAAVTSKIGPVKAKFKGAVTLENINAPESYTIAGEGKGGVAGFAKGSADVHLAEDGAETVLTYTAKAQVGGKLAQLGSRLIDSTAKKMADEFFGKFTEKVGGTSQGASASADDLDAGVVEEAKSISLDHAAEDAVKAVSEAEHAVEERLHQAEENLEAAAVKGRFGGPMVWGLIALGAVIVVLALLN
;
A
#
# COMPACT_ATOMS: atom_id res chain seq x y z
N MET A 1 -12.77 12.28 -19.32
CA MET A 1 -12.86 13.28 -18.25
C MET A 1 -11.43 13.71 -17.97
N ASP A 2 -11.24 15.01 -17.78
CA ASP A 2 -9.95 15.62 -17.47
C ASP A 2 -10.16 16.50 -16.23
N MET A 3 -9.27 16.41 -15.26
CA MET A 3 -9.37 17.14 -13.99
C MET A 3 -7.98 17.54 -13.54
N SER A 4 -7.84 18.74 -13.00
CA SER A 4 -6.62 19.18 -12.34
C SER A 4 -6.96 19.80 -11.00
N GLY A 5 -5.98 19.82 -10.10
CA GLY A 5 -6.12 20.46 -8.81
C GLY A 5 -4.77 20.82 -8.20
N GLU A 6 -4.84 21.66 -7.18
CA GLU A 6 -3.72 22.12 -6.38
C GLU A 6 -4.12 22.07 -4.91
N TYR A 7 -3.25 21.55 -4.06
CA TYR A 7 -3.42 21.51 -2.61
C TYR A 7 -2.12 21.94 -1.93
N ARG A 8 -2.26 22.76 -0.87
CA ARG A 8 -1.15 23.16 -0.01
C ARG A 8 -1.16 22.32 1.24
N ILE A 9 -0.05 21.66 1.53
CA ILE A 9 0.10 20.74 2.65
C ILE A 9 1.20 21.32 3.56
N PRO A 10 0.91 21.63 4.84
CA PRO A 10 1.86 22.30 5.72
C PRO A 10 2.86 21.30 6.32
N ALA A 11 3.62 20.65 5.43
CA ALA A 11 4.69 19.72 5.77
C ALA A 11 5.78 19.75 4.68
N PRO A 12 7.04 19.38 5.02
CA PRO A 12 8.12 19.25 4.06
C PRO A 12 7.79 18.23 2.95
N ARG A 13 8.37 18.42 1.78
CA ARG A 13 8.08 17.61 0.59
C ARG A 13 8.37 16.14 0.80
N GLU A 14 9.45 15.80 1.50
CA GLU A 14 9.83 14.44 1.84
C GLU A 14 8.74 13.77 2.69
N THR A 15 8.24 14.46 3.72
CA THR A 15 7.16 13.96 4.59
C THR A 15 5.87 13.76 3.80
N VAL A 16 5.53 14.69 2.91
CA VAL A 16 4.36 14.56 2.03
C VAL A 16 4.51 13.37 1.08
N TRP A 17 5.70 13.19 0.50
CA TRP A 17 6.00 12.08 -0.39
C TRP A 17 5.87 10.74 0.34
N GLU A 18 6.50 10.59 1.51
CA GLU A 18 6.40 9.38 2.33
C GLU A 18 4.94 9.06 2.65
N ALA A 19 4.17 10.07 3.09
CA ALA A 19 2.76 9.89 3.44
C ALA A 19 1.86 9.54 2.25
N LEU A 20 2.16 10.04 1.04
CA LEU A 20 1.44 9.66 -0.18
C LEU A 20 1.71 8.22 -0.62
N ASN A 21 2.74 7.58 -0.07
CA ASN A 21 3.10 6.20 -0.36
C ASN A 21 2.91 5.27 0.86
N ASP A 22 2.33 5.80 1.96
CA ASP A 22 2.04 5.03 3.17
C ASP A 22 0.62 4.43 3.09
N PRO A 23 0.46 3.10 3.09
CA PRO A 23 -0.83 2.45 2.92
C PRO A 23 -1.81 2.73 4.07
N ASP A 24 -1.33 2.93 5.29
CA ASP A 24 -2.18 3.21 6.44
C ASP A 24 -2.71 4.64 6.38
N ILE A 25 -1.86 5.62 6.04
CA ILE A 25 -2.28 7.01 5.82
C ILE A 25 -3.29 7.09 4.66
N LEU A 26 -2.98 6.45 3.54
CA LEU A 26 -3.87 6.42 2.37
C LEU A 26 -5.23 5.80 2.71
N ARG A 27 -5.27 4.67 3.42
CA ARG A 27 -6.51 4.00 3.82
C ARG A 27 -7.41 4.91 4.64
N GLU A 28 -6.85 5.70 5.55
CA GLU A 28 -7.64 6.61 6.39
C GLU A 28 -8.13 7.85 5.63
N CYS A 29 -7.36 8.32 4.65
CA CYS A 29 -7.70 9.48 3.84
C CYS A 29 -8.73 9.16 2.75
N ILE A 30 -8.70 7.97 2.15
CA ILE A 30 -9.61 7.59 1.04
C ILE A 30 -11.05 7.39 1.56
N PRO A 31 -12.03 8.21 1.11
CA PRO A 31 -13.42 8.07 1.56
C PRO A 31 -14.02 6.72 1.18
N GLY A 32 -14.52 5.99 2.18
CA GLY A 32 -15.14 4.67 1.97
C GLY A 32 -14.16 3.55 1.67
N CYS A 33 -12.87 3.74 1.93
CA CYS A 33 -11.88 2.66 1.85
C CYS A 33 -12.23 1.54 2.86
N GLU A 34 -12.37 0.32 2.36
CA GLU A 34 -12.59 -0.88 3.16
C GLU A 34 -11.31 -1.70 3.29
N SER A 35 -10.47 -1.70 2.26
CA SER A 35 -9.17 -2.34 2.27
C SER A 35 -8.23 -1.64 1.29
N LEU A 36 -6.94 -1.64 1.62
CA LEU A 36 -5.86 -1.20 0.77
C LEU A 36 -4.63 -2.05 1.11
N GLU A 37 -4.03 -2.64 0.09
CA GLU A 37 -2.89 -3.56 0.20
C GLU A 37 -1.85 -3.17 -0.84
N MET A 38 -0.58 -3.04 -0.43
CA MET A 38 0.54 -2.91 -1.36
C MET A 38 0.98 -4.32 -1.77
N THR A 39 0.81 -4.65 -3.05
CA THR A 39 1.25 -5.93 -3.61
C THR A 39 2.71 -5.88 -4.06
N SER A 40 3.26 -4.67 -4.23
CA SER A 40 4.68 -4.40 -4.46
C SER A 40 5.00 -2.95 -4.10
N PRO A 41 6.27 -2.49 -4.19
CA PRO A 41 6.61 -1.08 -3.99
C PRO A 41 5.91 -0.11 -4.94
N THR A 42 5.39 -0.58 -6.08
CA THR A 42 4.73 0.25 -7.10
C THR A 42 3.32 -0.20 -7.42
N GLU A 43 2.79 -1.23 -6.77
CA GLU A 43 1.47 -1.79 -7.07
C GLU A 43 0.63 -1.91 -5.80
N MET A 44 -0.64 -1.53 -5.95
CA MET A 44 -1.59 -1.52 -4.85
C MET A 44 -2.94 -2.06 -5.31
N THR A 45 -3.65 -2.73 -4.43
CA THR A 45 -5.05 -3.08 -4.62
C THR A 45 -5.91 -2.47 -3.52
N ALA A 46 -7.11 -2.03 -3.87
CA ALA A 46 -8.02 -1.40 -2.92
C ALA A 46 -9.48 -1.79 -3.16
N ALA A 47 -10.25 -1.83 -2.08
CA ALA A 47 -11.70 -1.92 -2.12
C ALA A 47 -12.30 -0.66 -1.50
N VAL A 48 -13.15 0.04 -2.26
CA VAL A 48 -13.76 1.31 -1.87
C VAL A 48 -15.26 1.26 -2.11
N THR A 49 -16.07 1.58 -1.10
CA THR A 49 -17.51 1.78 -1.27
C THR A 49 -17.80 3.27 -1.40
N SER A 50 -18.27 3.67 -2.58
CA SER A 50 -18.59 5.08 -2.88
C SER A 50 -20.03 5.24 -3.35
N LYS A 51 -20.58 6.44 -3.11
CA LYS A 51 -21.92 6.84 -3.53
C LYS A 51 -21.81 7.91 -4.62
N ILE A 52 -22.20 7.54 -5.84
CA ILE A 52 -22.20 8.40 -7.01
C ILE A 52 -23.66 8.65 -7.39
N GLY A 53 -24.20 9.79 -6.95
CA GLY A 53 -25.61 10.12 -7.08
C GLY A 53 -26.54 9.06 -6.45
N PRO A 54 -27.48 8.45 -7.21
CA PRO A 54 -28.36 7.41 -6.70
C PRO A 54 -27.67 6.04 -6.59
N VAL A 55 -26.46 5.87 -7.12
CA VAL A 55 -25.75 4.59 -7.16
C VAL A 55 -24.80 4.49 -5.98
N LYS A 56 -25.02 3.50 -5.11
CA LYS A 56 -24.03 3.04 -4.13
C LYS A 56 -23.35 1.79 -4.68
N ALA A 57 -22.04 1.81 -4.81
CA ALA A 57 -21.29 0.68 -5.36
C ALA A 57 -19.98 0.46 -4.61
N LYS A 58 -19.62 -0.82 -4.50
CA LYS A 58 -18.30 -1.26 -4.05
C LYS A 58 -17.43 -1.46 -5.27
N PHE A 59 -16.29 -0.79 -5.29
CA PHE A 59 -15.29 -0.87 -6.35
C PHE A 59 -14.09 -1.65 -5.82
N LYS A 60 -13.61 -2.60 -6.61
CA LYS A 60 -12.29 -3.19 -6.43
C LYS A 60 -11.38 -2.66 -7.51
N GLY A 61 -10.24 -2.12 -7.14
CA GLY A 61 -9.31 -1.53 -8.09
C GLY A 61 -7.88 -1.94 -7.84
N ALA A 62 -7.08 -1.76 -8.88
CA ALA A 62 -5.64 -1.89 -8.86
C ALA A 62 -5.04 -0.55 -9.30
N VAL A 63 -3.93 -0.19 -8.68
CA VAL A 63 -3.16 1.02 -8.94
C VAL A 63 -1.71 0.64 -9.16
N THR A 64 -1.08 1.28 -10.13
CA THR A 64 0.34 1.15 -10.45
C THR A 64 0.97 2.54 -10.45
N LEU A 65 2.12 2.67 -9.79
CA LEU A 65 2.94 3.86 -9.81
C LEU A 65 3.96 3.76 -10.95
N GLU A 66 3.97 4.76 -11.81
CA GLU A 66 4.82 4.85 -13.00
C GLU A 66 5.62 6.17 -12.97
N ASN A 67 6.66 6.28 -13.80
CA ASN A 67 7.45 7.51 -13.98
C ASN A 67 7.92 8.17 -12.66
N ILE A 68 8.34 7.34 -11.70
CA ILE A 68 8.69 7.79 -10.35
C ILE A 68 9.98 8.61 -10.40
N ASN A 69 9.89 9.85 -9.91
CA ASN A 69 10.99 10.78 -9.68
C ASN A 69 10.89 11.29 -8.23
N ALA A 70 11.34 10.48 -7.27
CA ALA A 70 11.18 10.79 -5.85
C ALA A 70 12.11 11.93 -5.39
N PRO A 71 11.66 12.86 -4.51
CA PRO A 71 10.30 13.02 -3.96
C PRO A 71 9.43 14.03 -4.75
N GLU A 72 9.66 14.21 -6.04
CA GLU A 72 9.09 15.30 -6.84
C GLU A 72 7.82 14.91 -7.60
N SER A 73 7.77 13.74 -8.23
CA SER A 73 6.63 13.38 -9.10
C SER A 73 6.49 11.90 -9.38
N TYR A 74 5.28 11.48 -9.74
CA TYR A 74 5.00 10.18 -10.37
C TYR A 74 3.70 10.25 -11.18
N THR A 75 3.44 9.21 -11.97
CA THR A 75 2.14 8.96 -12.59
C THR A 75 1.44 7.83 -11.83
N ILE A 76 0.22 8.07 -11.35
CA ILE A 76 -0.66 7.03 -10.80
C ILE A 76 -1.52 6.50 -11.95
N ALA A 77 -1.35 5.25 -12.36
CA ALA A 77 -2.26 4.57 -13.29
C ALA A 77 -3.19 3.66 -12.49
N GLY A 78 -4.49 3.65 -12.81
CA GLY A 78 -5.44 2.84 -12.05
C GLY A 78 -6.67 2.40 -12.81
N GLU A 79 -7.21 1.26 -12.40
CA GLU A 79 -8.52 0.77 -12.84
C GLU A 79 -9.36 0.29 -11.66
N GLY A 80 -10.68 0.46 -11.75
CA GLY A 80 -11.64 0.05 -10.75
C GLY A 80 -12.87 -0.58 -11.38
N LYS A 81 -13.29 -1.72 -10.83
CA LYS A 81 -14.47 -2.49 -11.28
C LYS A 81 -15.52 -2.50 -10.18
N GLY A 82 -16.72 -2.01 -10.51
CA GLY A 82 -17.89 -1.94 -9.64
C GLY A 82 -18.99 -2.94 -9.99
N GLY A 83 -18.66 -4.01 -10.72
CA GLY A 83 -19.61 -5.01 -11.20
C GLY A 83 -20.71 -4.39 -12.07
N VAL A 84 -21.97 -4.53 -11.65
CA VAL A 84 -23.12 -3.98 -12.38
C VAL A 84 -23.13 -2.46 -12.47
N ALA A 85 -22.41 -1.76 -11.56
CA ALA A 85 -22.29 -0.31 -11.62
C ALA A 85 -21.43 0.12 -12.83
N GLY A 86 -20.46 -0.69 -13.25
CA GLY A 86 -19.56 -0.38 -14.35
C GLY A 86 -18.11 -0.35 -13.90
N PHE A 87 -17.29 0.46 -14.57
CA PHE A 87 -15.86 0.56 -14.32
C PHE A 87 -15.35 1.99 -14.52
N ALA A 88 -14.17 2.25 -13.96
CA ALA A 88 -13.37 3.44 -14.22
C ALA A 88 -11.92 3.03 -14.51
N LYS A 89 -11.27 3.69 -15.46
CA LYS A 89 -9.82 3.57 -15.70
C LYS A 89 -9.26 4.97 -15.92
N GLY A 90 -8.09 5.26 -15.39
CA GLY A 90 -7.48 6.56 -15.58
C GLY A 90 -6.01 6.59 -15.17
N SER A 91 -5.43 7.77 -15.35
CA SER A 91 -4.12 8.10 -14.82
C SER A 91 -4.13 9.49 -14.21
N ALA A 92 -3.21 9.77 -13.29
CA ALA A 92 -2.96 11.09 -12.75
C ALA A 92 -1.46 11.36 -12.66
N ASP A 93 -1.01 12.42 -13.30
CA ASP A 93 0.35 12.94 -13.12
C ASP A 93 0.36 13.84 -11.90
N VAL A 94 1.21 13.54 -10.91
CA VAL A 94 1.33 14.27 -9.64
C VAL A 94 2.69 14.93 -9.57
N HIS A 95 2.72 16.19 -9.10
CA HIS A 95 3.96 16.96 -8.90
C HIS A 95 3.92 17.65 -7.53
N LEU A 96 5.05 17.57 -6.82
CA LEU A 96 5.28 18.18 -5.51
C LEU A 96 6.36 19.25 -5.63
N ALA A 97 5.99 20.49 -5.35
CA ALA A 97 6.90 21.61 -5.27
C ALA A 97 7.06 22.06 -3.80
N GLU A 98 8.30 22.37 -3.40
CA GLU A 98 8.57 23.00 -2.10
C GLU A 98 8.09 24.46 -2.11
N ASP A 99 7.49 24.88 -1.00
CA ASP A 99 7.14 26.28 -0.72
C ASP A 99 7.46 26.59 0.74
N GLY A 100 8.74 26.89 1.00
CA GLY A 100 9.26 27.09 2.36
C GLY A 100 9.23 25.80 3.18
N ALA A 101 8.40 25.77 4.22
CA ALA A 101 8.18 24.58 5.06
C ALA A 101 6.94 23.77 4.63
N GLU A 102 6.24 24.22 3.58
CA GLU A 102 5.06 23.58 3.03
C GLU A 102 5.37 22.93 1.69
N THR A 103 4.42 22.11 1.23
CA THR A 103 4.46 21.49 -0.10
C THR A 103 3.23 21.91 -0.88
N VAL A 104 3.45 22.35 -2.12
CA VAL A 104 2.39 22.56 -3.11
C VAL A 104 2.29 21.29 -3.97
N LEU A 105 1.21 20.55 -3.81
CA LEU A 105 0.88 19.40 -4.63
C LEU A 105 -0.02 19.84 -5.78
N THR A 106 0.38 19.53 -7.01
CA THR A 106 -0.47 19.68 -8.19
C THR A 106 -0.70 18.33 -8.86
N TYR A 107 -1.83 18.18 -9.53
CA TYR A 107 -2.07 17.00 -10.35
C TYR A 107 -2.89 17.30 -11.60
N THR A 108 -2.70 16.47 -12.62
CA THR A 108 -3.56 16.39 -13.81
C THR A 108 -4.00 14.94 -14.01
N ALA A 109 -5.30 14.69 -13.92
CA ALA A 109 -5.92 13.39 -14.04
C ALA A 109 -6.74 13.26 -15.32
N LYS A 110 -6.66 12.09 -15.94
CA LYS A 110 -7.47 11.68 -17.10
C LYS A 110 -8.17 10.38 -16.75
N ALA A 111 -9.49 10.35 -16.93
CA ALA A 111 -10.29 9.17 -16.61
C ALA A 111 -11.36 8.87 -17.66
N GLN A 112 -11.58 7.58 -17.85
CA GLN A 112 -12.67 6.99 -18.61
C GLN A 112 -13.58 6.20 -17.66
N VAL A 113 -14.86 6.49 -17.72
CA VAL A 113 -15.90 5.76 -16.97
C VAL A 113 -16.81 5.05 -17.96
N GLY A 114 -17.16 3.80 -17.67
CA GLY A 114 -18.01 2.96 -18.52
C GLY A 114 -19.11 2.23 -17.74
N GLY A 115 -20.01 1.60 -18.48
CA GLY A 115 -21.15 0.86 -17.92
C GLY A 115 -22.28 1.77 -17.43
N LYS A 116 -23.00 1.36 -16.38
CA LYS A 116 -24.15 2.12 -15.87
C LYS A 116 -23.75 3.47 -15.26
N LEU A 117 -22.55 3.59 -14.72
CA LEU A 117 -22.02 4.85 -14.22
C LEU A 117 -21.91 5.92 -15.31
N ALA A 118 -21.49 5.54 -16.52
CA ALA A 118 -21.39 6.47 -17.64
C ALA A 118 -22.76 7.07 -18.05
N GLN A 119 -23.86 6.38 -17.74
CA GLN A 119 -25.23 6.83 -18.01
C GLN A 119 -25.69 7.94 -17.07
N LEU A 120 -24.98 8.17 -15.95
CA LEU A 120 -25.30 9.25 -15.01
C LEU A 120 -24.91 10.65 -15.53
N GLY A 121 -24.09 10.70 -16.59
CA GLY A 121 -23.61 11.94 -17.21
C GLY A 121 -22.32 12.48 -16.58
N SER A 122 -21.52 13.16 -17.41
CA SER A 122 -20.18 13.65 -17.04
C SER A 122 -20.21 14.58 -15.83
N ARG A 123 -21.12 15.57 -15.81
CA ARG A 123 -21.19 16.56 -14.72
C ARG A 123 -21.29 15.94 -13.32
N LEU A 124 -22.09 14.89 -13.18
CA LEU A 124 -22.26 14.23 -11.88
C LEU A 124 -20.98 13.47 -11.49
N ILE A 125 -20.39 12.75 -12.44
CA ILE A 125 -19.13 12.03 -12.25
C ILE A 125 -18.03 13.02 -11.84
N ASP A 126 -17.91 14.12 -12.58
CA ASP A 126 -16.90 15.16 -12.35
C ASP A 126 -17.05 15.77 -10.95
N SER A 127 -18.28 16.12 -10.56
CA SER A 127 -18.55 16.66 -9.22
C SER A 127 -18.26 15.67 -8.09
N THR A 128 -18.49 14.37 -8.33
CA THR A 128 -18.22 13.32 -7.33
C THR A 128 -16.72 13.08 -7.20
N ALA A 129 -16.00 13.02 -8.32
CA ALA A 129 -14.54 12.89 -8.32
C ALA A 129 -13.86 14.08 -7.63
N LYS A 130 -14.29 15.31 -7.94
CA LYS A 130 -13.80 16.51 -7.25
C LYS A 130 -14.05 16.46 -5.75
N LYS A 131 -15.27 16.09 -5.34
CA LYS A 131 -15.62 15.92 -3.92
C LYS A 131 -14.74 14.87 -3.22
N MET A 132 -14.48 13.73 -3.88
CA MET A 132 -13.62 12.69 -3.33
C MET A 132 -12.17 13.18 -3.17
N ALA A 133 -11.65 13.97 -4.13
CA ALA A 133 -10.33 14.58 -4.01
C ALA A 133 -10.27 15.58 -2.85
N ASP A 134 -11.28 16.46 -2.74
CA ASP A 134 -11.35 17.45 -1.65
C ASP A 134 -11.43 16.77 -0.27
N GLU A 135 -12.23 15.70 -0.12
CA GLU A 135 -12.30 14.92 1.13
C GLU A 135 -10.98 14.19 1.45
N PHE A 136 -10.34 13.60 0.44
CA PHE A 136 -9.03 12.95 0.60
C PHE A 136 -7.99 13.94 1.09
N PHE A 137 -7.79 15.05 0.36
CA PHE A 137 -6.75 16.01 0.67
C PHE A 137 -7.04 16.82 1.94
N GLY A 138 -8.30 17.02 2.30
CA GLY A 138 -8.67 17.57 3.61
C GLY A 138 -8.14 16.70 4.75
N LYS A 139 -8.46 15.40 4.74
CA LYS A 139 -7.97 14.45 5.75
C LYS A 139 -6.44 14.26 5.71
N PHE A 140 -5.88 14.23 4.51
CA PHE A 140 -4.44 14.07 4.32
C PHE A 140 -3.68 15.25 4.94
N THR A 141 -4.16 16.46 4.69
CA THR A 141 -3.59 17.69 5.27
C THR A 141 -3.70 17.70 6.80
N GLU A 142 -4.83 17.25 7.35
CA GLU A 142 -5.00 17.12 8.82
C GLU A 142 -3.99 16.14 9.43
N LYS A 143 -3.69 15.03 8.74
CA LYS A 143 -2.77 14.01 9.24
C LYS A 143 -1.30 14.39 9.09
N VAL A 144 -0.94 14.93 7.93
CA VAL A 144 0.47 15.19 7.56
C VAL A 144 0.91 16.58 7.99
N GLY A 145 -0.01 17.56 7.99
CA GLY A 145 0.26 18.94 8.39
C GLY A 145 0.55 19.15 9.87
N GLY A 146 0.39 18.12 10.72
CA GLY A 146 0.56 18.19 12.17
C GLY A 146 1.92 17.73 12.70
N THR A 147 2.81 17.17 11.87
CA THR A 147 4.08 16.57 12.34
C THR A 147 5.26 17.53 12.42
N SER A 148 5.08 18.82 12.10
CA SER A 148 6.16 19.83 12.18
C SER A 148 6.37 20.41 13.58
N GLN A 149 6.37 19.57 14.62
CA GLN A 149 6.78 19.98 15.98
C GLN A 149 7.60 18.86 16.64
N GLY A 150 8.91 18.85 16.39
CA GLY A 150 9.79 17.86 17.01
C GLY A 150 11.24 17.75 16.52
N ALA A 151 11.94 18.85 16.20
CA ALA A 151 13.41 18.83 16.03
C ALA A 151 14.04 20.22 16.23
N SER A 152 13.84 20.81 17.41
CA SER A 152 14.76 21.80 17.98
C SER A 152 14.62 21.78 19.49
N ALA A 153 15.19 20.75 20.10
CA ALA A 153 15.67 20.82 21.46
C ALA A 153 17.20 20.84 21.37
N SER A 154 17.77 22.03 21.43
CA SER A 154 19.17 22.23 21.76
C SER A 154 19.44 21.58 23.12
N ALA A 155 20.39 20.66 23.18
CA ALA A 155 20.95 20.13 24.41
C ALA A 155 22.49 20.14 24.27
N ASP A 156 23.05 21.34 24.27
CA ASP A 156 24.27 21.58 25.05
C ASP A 156 23.93 21.23 26.50
N ASP A 157 24.86 20.57 27.20
CA ASP A 157 24.75 19.93 28.53
C ASP A 157 24.04 18.57 28.61
N LEU A 158 24.74 17.50 28.24
CA LEU A 158 24.66 16.21 28.95
C LEU A 158 26.01 15.47 28.94
N ASP A 159 26.40 15.04 30.14
CA ASP A 159 27.62 14.33 30.53
C ASP A 159 27.87 13.03 29.75
N ALA A 160 29.10 12.88 29.22
CA ALA A 160 29.51 11.81 28.31
C ALA A 160 29.71 10.44 28.99
N GLY A 161 29.53 10.32 30.31
CA GLY A 161 29.81 9.10 31.06
C GLY A 161 28.68 8.07 31.11
N VAL A 162 27.42 8.46 30.90
CA VAL A 162 26.25 7.57 31.15
C VAL A 162 25.71 6.90 29.88
N VAL A 163 26.15 7.34 28.70
CA VAL A 163 25.60 6.89 27.40
C VAL A 163 26.24 5.59 26.87
N GLU A 164 27.41 5.19 27.36
CA GLU A 164 28.05 3.93 26.92
C GLU A 164 27.55 2.69 27.66
N GLU A 165 27.19 2.78 28.94
CA GLU A 165 26.80 1.61 29.75
C GLU A 165 25.36 1.14 29.48
N ALA A 166 24.47 2.04 29.03
CA ALA A 166 23.11 1.68 28.63
C ALA A 166 23.04 1.00 27.25
N LYS A 167 24.06 1.16 26.40
CA LYS A 167 24.08 0.59 25.05
C LYS A 167 24.54 -0.87 25.02
N SER A 168 25.42 -1.27 25.94
CA SER A 168 25.94 -2.65 26.01
C SER A 168 24.92 -3.65 26.56
N ILE A 169 24.06 -3.26 27.51
CA ILE A 169 23.09 -4.17 28.13
C ILE A 169 21.88 -4.48 27.22
N SER A 170 21.50 -3.55 26.33
CA SER A 170 20.37 -3.74 25.40
C SER A 170 20.73 -4.53 24.13
N LEU A 171 22.01 -4.63 23.75
CA LEU A 171 22.44 -5.30 22.52
C LEU A 171 22.61 -6.82 22.68
N ASP A 172 22.99 -7.31 23.86
CA ASP A 172 23.19 -8.76 24.07
C ASP A 172 21.86 -9.53 24.23
N HIS A 173 20.88 -9.00 24.97
CA HIS A 173 19.58 -9.70 25.16
C HIS A 173 18.72 -9.75 23.89
N ALA A 174 18.71 -8.69 23.08
CA ALA A 174 17.91 -8.64 21.85
C ALA A 174 18.47 -9.57 20.76
N ALA A 175 19.78 -9.81 20.75
CA ALA A 175 20.43 -10.70 19.80
C ALA A 175 20.16 -12.18 20.14
N GLU A 176 20.19 -12.57 21.41
CA GLU A 176 19.94 -13.95 21.83
C GLU A 176 18.48 -14.38 21.59
N ASP A 177 17.52 -13.49 21.86
CA ASP A 177 16.09 -13.77 21.60
C ASP A 177 15.79 -13.87 20.10
N ALA A 178 16.43 -13.04 19.28
CA ALA A 178 16.28 -13.11 17.81
C ALA A 178 16.90 -14.39 17.23
N VAL A 179 18.08 -14.80 17.71
CA VAL A 179 18.74 -16.04 17.26
C VAL A 179 17.92 -17.27 17.66
N LYS A 180 17.34 -17.27 18.87
CA LYS A 180 16.49 -18.36 19.33
C LYS A 180 15.19 -18.47 18.52
N ALA A 181 14.54 -17.34 18.23
CA ALA A 181 13.33 -17.32 17.41
C ALA A 181 13.58 -17.81 15.98
N VAL A 182 14.74 -17.48 15.39
CA VAL A 182 15.14 -17.97 14.06
C VAL A 182 15.39 -19.48 14.08
N SER A 183 16.09 -20.00 15.10
CA SER A 183 16.36 -21.43 15.22
C SER A 183 15.08 -22.25 15.46
N GLU A 184 14.14 -21.74 16.25
CA GLU A 184 12.82 -22.37 16.45
C GLU A 184 11.99 -22.36 15.16
N ALA A 185 12.07 -21.28 14.37
CA ALA A 185 11.39 -21.19 13.08
C ALA A 185 12.01 -22.17 12.04
N GLU A 186 13.33 -22.31 11.99
CA GLU A 186 14.00 -23.26 11.10
C GLU A 186 13.60 -24.71 11.40
N HIS A 187 13.60 -25.09 12.69
CA HIS A 187 13.16 -26.43 13.11
C HIS A 187 11.69 -26.70 12.77
N ALA A 188 10.80 -25.71 12.95
CA ALA A 188 9.39 -25.86 12.60
C ALA A 188 9.18 -25.99 11.09
N VAL A 189 10.01 -25.33 10.28
CA VAL A 189 9.98 -25.44 8.82
C VAL A 189 10.46 -26.82 8.37
N GLU A 190 11.56 -27.35 8.93
CA GLU A 190 12.04 -28.70 8.62
C GLU A 190 11.03 -29.79 8.99
N GLU A 191 10.37 -29.67 10.15
CA GLU A 191 9.33 -30.61 10.58
C GLU A 191 8.13 -30.60 9.61
N ARG A 192 7.71 -29.42 9.15
CA ARG A 192 6.62 -29.26 8.17
C ARG A 192 7.00 -29.76 6.78
N LEU A 193 8.26 -29.60 6.39
CA LEU A 193 8.78 -30.11 5.13
C LEU A 193 8.78 -31.65 5.12
N HIS A 194 9.31 -32.26 6.19
CA HIS A 194 9.35 -33.72 6.33
C HIS A 194 7.94 -34.32 6.36
N GLN A 195 7.00 -33.66 7.06
CA GLN A 195 5.61 -34.08 7.10
C GLN A 195 4.91 -33.91 5.73
N ALA A 196 5.29 -32.90 4.94
CA ALA A 196 4.78 -32.74 3.57
C ALA A 196 5.34 -33.82 2.62
N GLU A 197 6.62 -34.20 2.77
CA GLU A 197 7.25 -35.28 2.01
C GLU A 197 6.63 -36.64 2.34
N GLU A 198 6.41 -36.96 3.61
CA GLU A 198 5.76 -38.22 4.04
C GLU A 198 4.31 -38.31 3.51
N ASN A 199 3.56 -37.21 3.55
CA ASN A 199 2.23 -37.13 2.97
C ASN A 199 2.24 -37.28 1.44
N LEU A 200 3.30 -36.83 0.78
CA LEU A 200 3.49 -36.96 -0.66
C LEU A 200 3.83 -38.40 -1.06
N GLU A 201 4.68 -39.09 -0.28
CA GLU A 201 4.97 -40.51 -0.46
C GLU A 201 3.72 -41.37 -0.22
N ALA A 202 2.93 -41.07 0.82
CA ALA A 202 1.66 -41.73 1.08
C ALA A 202 0.62 -41.53 -0.05
N ALA A 203 0.62 -40.35 -0.70
CA ALA A 203 -0.22 -40.06 -1.86
C ALA A 203 0.26 -40.78 -3.13
N ALA A 204 1.58 -40.96 -3.30
CA ALA A 204 2.17 -41.66 -4.45
C ALA A 204 1.89 -43.18 -4.44
N VAL A 205 1.82 -43.80 -3.26
CA VAL A 205 1.54 -45.25 -3.10
C VAL A 205 0.11 -45.62 -3.52
N LYS A 206 -0.84 -44.68 -3.58
CA LYS A 206 -2.25 -44.95 -3.94
C LYS A 206 -2.52 -45.06 -5.45
N GLY A 207 -1.50 -45.01 -6.30
CA GLY A 207 -1.49 -45.68 -7.60
C GLY A 207 -2.60 -45.32 -8.60
N ARG A 208 -3.02 -44.05 -8.68
CA ARG A 208 -3.90 -43.61 -9.77
C ARG A 208 -3.57 -42.17 -10.17
N PHE A 209 -3.05 -42.01 -11.39
CA PHE A 209 -2.71 -40.76 -12.10
C PHE A 209 -1.30 -40.19 -11.90
N GLY A 210 -0.31 -40.89 -12.46
CA GLY A 210 1.04 -40.35 -12.69
C GLY A 210 1.16 -39.78 -14.11
N GLY A 211 1.07 -38.46 -14.24
CA GLY A 211 1.37 -37.72 -15.47
C GLY A 211 2.02 -36.37 -15.14
N PRO A 212 2.75 -35.73 -16.07
CA PRO A 212 3.55 -34.52 -15.83
C PRO A 212 2.74 -33.33 -15.29
N MET A 213 1.42 -33.34 -15.47
CA MET A 213 0.51 -32.33 -14.90
C MET A 213 0.42 -32.38 -13.37
N VAL A 214 0.56 -33.56 -12.76
CA VAL A 214 0.50 -33.72 -11.30
C VAL A 214 1.78 -33.22 -10.65
N TRP A 215 2.93 -33.48 -11.29
CA TRP A 215 4.22 -32.91 -10.88
C TRP A 215 4.22 -31.37 -10.94
N GLY A 216 3.56 -30.78 -11.94
CA GLY A 216 3.38 -29.33 -12.03
C GLY A 216 2.57 -28.74 -10.86
N LEU A 217 1.52 -29.43 -10.41
CA LEU A 217 0.69 -28.97 -9.28
C LEU A 217 1.40 -29.14 -7.93
N ILE A 218 2.22 -30.17 -7.77
CA ILE A 218 3.03 -30.38 -6.57
C ILE A 218 4.13 -29.30 -6.47
N ALA A 219 4.83 -29.03 -7.57
CA ALA A 219 5.82 -27.94 -7.61
C ALA A 219 5.19 -26.57 -7.37
N LEU A 220 3.99 -26.33 -7.92
CA LEU A 220 3.23 -25.10 -7.67
C LEU A 220 2.80 -24.98 -6.20
N GLY A 221 2.37 -26.08 -5.58
CA GLY A 221 2.01 -26.10 -4.16
C GLY A 221 3.19 -25.77 -3.25
N ALA A 222 4.38 -26.34 -3.53
CA ALA A 222 5.60 -26.03 -2.79
C ALA A 222 5.98 -24.54 -2.91
N VAL A 223 5.88 -23.96 -4.12
CA VAL A 223 6.15 -22.53 -4.36
C VAL A 223 5.16 -21.65 -3.60
N ILE A 224 3.88 -22.01 -3.55
CA ILE A 224 2.85 -21.24 -2.82
C ILE A 224 3.12 -21.25 -1.31
N VAL A 225 3.53 -22.40 -0.75
CA VAL A 225 3.86 -22.49 0.68
C VAL A 225 5.10 -21.65 1.01
N VAL A 226 6.13 -21.69 0.17
CA VAL A 226 7.32 -20.83 0.33
C VAL A 226 6.95 -19.35 0.26
N LEU A 227 6.09 -18.95 -0.67
CA LEU A 227 5.63 -17.56 -0.79
C LEU A 227 4.77 -17.12 0.41
N ALA A 228 3.96 -18.02 0.96
CA ALA A 228 3.12 -17.73 2.13
C ALA A 228 3.91 -17.62 3.44
N LEU A 229 5.13 -18.16 3.50
CA LEU A 229 6.04 -18.04 4.65
C LEU A 229 6.94 -16.79 4.56
N LEU A 230 7.00 -16.14 3.39
CA LEU A 230 7.79 -14.94 3.13
C LEU A 230 6.95 -13.65 3.18
N ASN A 231 5.66 -13.75 3.54
CA ASN A 231 4.66 -12.67 3.49
C ASN A 231 3.89 -12.56 4.81
#